data_AF-A0A842N7E0-F1
#
_entry.id   AF-A0A842N7E0-F1
#
_cell.length_a   1.000
_cell.length_b   1.000
_cell.length_c   1.000
_cell.angle_alpha   90.00
_cell.angle_beta   90.00
_cell.angle_gamma   90.00
#
_symmetry.space_group_name_H-M   'P 1'
#
loop_
_entity.id
_entity.type
_entity.pdbx_description
1 polymer ?
#
loop_
_entity_poly.entity_id
_entity_poly.type
_entity_poly.pdbx_seq_one_letter_code
_entity_poly.pdbx_strand_id
1 'polypeptide(L)'
;HDDLISFTGEEIGVAITGQEEMGLTVIITEGFGTMRMSQSTFDLLKSFEGYQASVNGATQIRAGVLRPETIIPHQEIAEQGSEELSSGMVPGTPVRIIRQPYFGAIGLVKFLPVERQQVESESYVRVLDVELDDGTVVTVPRANVEIIEE
;
A
#
# COMPACT_ATOMS: atom_id res chain seq x y z
N HIS A 1 5.48 -23.26 5.97
CA HIS A 1 5.24 -23.94 4.68
C HIS A 1 4.30 -25.11 4.93
N ASP A 2 4.67 -26.01 5.84
CA ASP A 2 3.82 -27.14 6.28
C ASP A 2 2.47 -26.72 6.87
N ASP A 3 2.41 -25.62 7.63
CA ASP A 3 1.14 -25.13 8.21
C ASP A 3 0.12 -24.72 7.14
N LEU A 4 0.58 -24.09 6.05
CA LEU A 4 -0.29 -23.68 4.95
C LEU A 4 -0.80 -24.90 4.20
N ILE A 5 0.09 -25.84 3.84
CA ILE A 5 -0.31 -27.09 3.17
C ILE A 5 -1.26 -27.91 4.06
N SER A 6 -1.01 -27.96 5.37
CA SER A 6 -1.89 -28.64 6.32
C SER A 6 -3.27 -27.97 6.42
N PHE A 7 -3.33 -26.66 6.25
CA PHE A 7 -4.57 -25.89 6.29
C PHE A 7 -5.35 -25.98 4.97
N THR A 8 -4.67 -25.86 3.82
CA THR A 8 -5.29 -25.89 2.50
C THR A 8 -5.49 -27.27 1.92
N GLY A 9 -4.80 -28.28 2.44
CA GLY A 9 -4.82 -29.66 1.95
C GLY A 9 -3.93 -29.90 0.73
N GLU A 10 -3.38 -28.85 0.12
CA GLU A 10 -2.51 -28.90 -1.04
C GLU A 10 -1.55 -27.71 -1.08
N GLU A 11 -0.53 -27.79 -1.94
CA GLU A 11 0.41 -26.69 -2.14
C GLU A 11 -0.26 -25.54 -2.90
N ILE A 12 -0.25 -24.34 -2.31
CA ILE A 12 -0.86 -23.15 -2.91
C ILE A 12 0.04 -22.61 -4.03
N GLY A 13 -0.56 -22.39 -5.21
CA GLY A 13 0.12 -21.74 -6.34
C GLY A 13 0.41 -20.26 -6.08
N VAL A 14 1.47 -19.72 -6.71
CA VAL A 14 1.91 -18.33 -6.46
C VAL A 14 1.22 -17.31 -7.39
N ALA A 15 0.56 -17.76 -8.46
CA ALA A 15 0.09 -16.88 -9.54
C ALA A 15 -1.38 -16.42 -9.40
N ILE A 16 -2.25 -17.33 -8.97
CA ILE A 16 -3.70 -17.14 -8.82
C ILE A 16 -4.10 -17.85 -7.52
N THR A 17 -4.71 -17.12 -6.59
CA THR A 17 -5.18 -17.66 -5.29
C THR A 17 -6.52 -17.01 -4.91
N GLY A 18 -7.23 -17.62 -3.96
CA GLY A 18 -8.56 -17.23 -3.50
C GLY A 18 -9.71 -18.05 -4.08
N GLN A 19 -9.41 -19.18 -4.74
CA GLN A 19 -10.40 -20.17 -5.19
C GLN A 19 -10.51 -21.37 -4.24
N GLU A 20 -9.67 -21.41 -3.21
CA GLU A 20 -9.62 -22.45 -2.21
C GLU A 20 -10.84 -22.36 -1.28
N GLU A 21 -11.52 -23.48 -1.02
CA GLU A 21 -12.69 -23.54 -0.13
C GLU A 21 -12.28 -23.57 1.35
N MET A 22 -11.63 -22.50 1.82
CA MET A 22 -11.10 -22.41 3.18
C MET A 22 -12.11 -21.91 4.22
N GLY A 23 -13.26 -21.39 3.76
CA GLY A 23 -14.33 -20.86 4.63
C GLY A 23 -13.95 -19.61 5.44
N LEU A 24 -12.74 -19.07 5.24
CA LEU A 24 -12.22 -17.89 5.92
C LEU A 24 -11.39 -17.05 4.95
N THR A 25 -11.65 -15.75 4.94
CA THR A 25 -10.85 -14.74 4.22
C THR A 25 -10.29 -13.75 5.22
N VAL A 26 -8.99 -13.50 5.15
CA VAL A 26 -8.31 -12.47 5.95
C VAL A 26 -7.62 -11.50 5.00
N ILE A 27 -7.97 -10.22 5.08
CA ILE A 27 -7.29 -9.15 4.36
C ILE A 27 -6.38 -8.43 5.34
N ILE A 28 -5.10 -8.29 4.96
CA ILE A 28 -4.10 -7.55 5.72
C ILE A 28 -3.77 -6.30 4.92
N THR A 29 -3.97 -5.14 5.53
CA THR A 29 -3.83 -3.83 4.87
C THR A 29 -2.36 -3.40 4.74
N GLU A 30 -1.51 -3.66 5.74
CA GLU A 30 -0.12 -3.19 5.77
C GLU A 30 0.93 -4.31 5.60
N GLY A 31 0.50 -5.54 5.34
CA GLY A 31 1.41 -6.68 5.15
C GLY A 31 1.99 -7.22 6.47
N PHE A 32 3.24 -7.70 6.43
CA PHE A 32 3.83 -8.48 7.53
C PHE A 32 4.80 -7.66 8.38
N GLY A 33 4.66 -7.76 9.70
CA GLY A 33 5.53 -7.13 10.69
C GLY A 33 4.74 -6.43 11.80
N THR A 34 5.44 -5.71 12.67
CA THR A 34 4.78 -4.88 13.71
C THR A 34 4.58 -3.48 13.16
N MET A 35 3.39 -3.23 12.63
CA MET A 35 3.00 -1.93 12.09
C MET A 35 1.53 -1.65 12.38
N ARG A 36 1.21 -0.36 12.50
CA ARG A 36 -0.17 0.10 12.69
C ARG A 36 -0.83 0.29 11.33
N MET A 37 -2.12 -0.01 11.26
CA MET A 37 -2.95 0.43 10.15
C MET A 37 -2.84 1.93 9.98
N SER A 38 -2.91 2.43 8.74
CA SER A 38 -3.02 3.88 8.54
C SER A 38 -4.26 4.41 9.28
N GLN A 39 -4.12 5.59 9.89
CA GLN A 39 -5.23 6.18 10.65
C GLN A 39 -6.42 6.48 9.74
N SER A 40 -6.17 6.95 8.52
CA SER A 40 -7.19 7.21 7.49
C SER A 40 -7.96 5.96 7.08
N THR A 41 -7.27 4.85 6.78
CA THR A 41 -7.95 3.57 6.48
C THR A 41 -8.73 3.04 7.67
N PHE A 42 -8.18 3.15 8.88
CA PHE A 42 -8.89 2.74 10.09
C PHE A 42 -10.16 3.56 10.31
N ASP A 43 -10.08 4.89 10.21
CA ASP A 43 -11.22 5.78 10.40
C ASP A 43 -12.27 5.60 9.31
N LEU A 44 -11.87 5.35 8.06
CA LEU A 44 -12.75 4.99 6.96
C LEU A 44 -13.49 3.67 7.23
N LEU A 45 -12.79 2.61 7.64
CA LEU A 45 -13.45 1.34 7.96
C LEU A 45 -14.36 1.49 9.17
N LYS A 46 -13.95 2.30 10.15
CA LYS A 46 -14.73 2.57 11.36
C LYS A 46 -15.98 3.40 11.08
N SER A 47 -15.99 4.29 10.08
CA SER A 47 -17.20 5.04 9.71
C SER A 47 -18.32 4.11 9.25
N PHE A 48 -17.98 2.91 8.78
CA PHE A 48 -18.91 1.86 8.39
C PHE A 48 -19.10 0.77 9.47
N GLU A 49 -18.76 1.05 10.73
CA GLU A 49 -19.03 0.11 11.83
C GLU A 49 -20.54 -0.22 11.89
N GLY A 50 -20.86 -1.52 11.94
CA GLY A 50 -22.24 -2.01 11.96
C GLY A 50 -22.87 -2.20 10.57
N TYR A 51 -22.20 -1.79 9.49
CA TYR A 51 -22.64 -2.07 8.12
C TYR A 51 -22.30 -3.51 7.72
N GLN A 52 -23.07 -4.05 6.77
CA GLN A 52 -22.72 -5.31 6.12
C GLN A 52 -21.54 -5.07 5.18
N ALA A 53 -20.52 -5.94 5.25
CA ALA A 53 -19.38 -5.94 4.36
C ALA A 53 -19.22 -7.31 3.71
N SER A 54 -18.80 -7.32 2.45
CA SER A 54 -18.39 -8.51 1.71
C SER A 54 -16.91 -8.36 1.38
N VAL A 55 -16.12 -9.40 1.65
CA VAL A 55 -14.68 -9.40 1.34
C VAL A 55 -14.37 -10.47 0.30
N ASN A 56 -13.49 -10.12 -0.63
CA ASN A 56 -12.96 -11.03 -1.63
C ASN A 56 -11.43 -10.96 -1.56
N GLY A 57 -10.81 -12.05 -1.11
CA GLY A 57 -9.36 -12.17 -0.95
C GLY A 57 -8.64 -12.65 -2.20
N ALA A 58 -9.35 -12.90 -3.31
CA ALA A 58 -8.75 -13.46 -4.51
C ALA A 58 -7.74 -12.49 -5.12
N THR A 59 -6.61 -13.04 -5.53
CA THR A 59 -5.52 -12.27 -6.13
C THR A 59 -4.96 -12.97 -7.35
N GLN A 60 -4.56 -12.16 -8.33
CA GLN A 60 -3.87 -12.59 -9.53
C GLN A 60 -2.76 -11.59 -9.80
N ILE A 61 -1.50 -12.05 -9.75
CA ILE A 61 -0.34 -11.15 -9.79
C ILE A 61 0.31 -11.03 -11.18
N ARG A 62 -0.16 -11.80 -12.17
CA ARG A 62 0.27 -11.79 -13.58
C ARG A 62 -0.84 -11.17 -14.46
N ALA A 63 -0.77 -11.33 -15.78
CA ALA A 63 -1.72 -10.75 -16.74
C ALA A 63 -3.18 -10.91 -16.26
N GLY A 64 -3.96 -9.82 -16.25
CA GLY A 64 -5.30 -9.80 -15.65
C GLY A 64 -5.27 -9.62 -14.12
N VAL A 65 -4.50 -8.64 -13.65
CA VAL A 65 -4.26 -8.42 -12.21
C VAL A 65 -5.58 -8.30 -11.45
N LEU A 66 -5.76 -9.13 -10.43
CA LEU A 66 -6.86 -9.07 -9.48
C LEU A 66 -6.27 -8.75 -8.10
N ARG A 67 -6.90 -7.84 -7.38
CA ARG A 67 -6.51 -7.46 -6.02
C ARG A 67 -7.63 -7.82 -5.06
N PRO A 68 -7.29 -8.09 -3.78
CA PRO A 68 -8.29 -8.20 -2.74
C PRO A 68 -9.16 -6.93 -2.66
N GLU A 69 -10.43 -7.11 -2.36
CA GLU A 69 -11.42 -6.04 -2.25
C GLU A 69 -12.33 -6.24 -1.03
N THR A 70 -12.73 -5.14 -0.43
CA THR A 70 -13.77 -5.07 0.60
C THR A 70 -14.88 -4.18 0.07
N ILE A 71 -16.08 -4.72 -0.06
CA ILE A 71 -17.27 -4.05 -0.59
C ILE A 71 -18.25 -3.83 0.56
N ILE A 72 -18.55 -2.57 0.84
CA ILE A 72 -19.53 -2.16 1.84
C ILE A 72 -20.68 -1.47 1.09
N PRO A 73 -21.82 -2.13 0.86
CA PRO A 73 -22.99 -1.46 0.28
C PRO A 73 -23.57 -0.44 1.25
N HIS A 74 -23.53 0.84 0.88
CA HIS A 74 -24.12 1.94 1.64
C HIS A 74 -24.77 2.97 0.72
N GLN A 75 -25.65 3.81 1.29
CA GLN A 75 -26.22 4.99 0.60
C GLN A 75 -25.48 6.29 0.95
N GLU A 76 -24.51 6.22 1.87
CA GLU A 76 -23.69 7.38 2.21
C GLU A 76 -22.92 7.83 0.97
N ILE A 77 -23.01 9.12 0.66
CA ILE A 77 -22.23 9.70 -0.43
C ILE A 77 -20.94 10.18 0.23
N ALA A 78 -19.84 9.48 -0.02
CA ALA A 78 -18.54 10.00 0.34
C ALA A 78 -18.32 11.30 -0.46
N GLU A 79 -17.92 12.38 0.22
CA GLU A 79 -17.31 13.50 -0.50
C GLU A 79 -16.14 12.91 -1.28
N GLN A 80 -16.13 13.13 -2.60
CA GLN A 80 -15.07 12.61 -3.44
C GLN A 80 -13.75 13.16 -2.89
N GLY A 81 -12.93 12.27 -2.31
CA GLY A 81 -11.52 12.55 -2.06
C GLY A 81 -10.95 13.08 -3.36
N SER A 82 -10.37 14.28 -3.29
CA SER A 82 -9.98 15.11 -4.41
C SER A 82 -9.42 14.30 -5.59
N GLU A 83 -9.96 14.52 -6.80
CA GLU A 83 -9.45 14.03 -8.09
C GLU A 83 -7.96 14.43 -8.38
N GLU A 84 -7.30 15.13 -7.45
CA GLU A 84 -5.92 15.59 -7.52
C GLU A 84 -4.90 14.45 -7.61
N LEU A 85 -5.28 13.23 -7.23
CA LEU A 85 -4.42 12.03 -7.29
C LEU A 85 -4.10 11.56 -8.73
N SER A 86 -4.75 12.14 -9.74
CA SER A 86 -4.34 11.93 -11.14
C SER A 86 -3.01 12.62 -11.50
N SER A 87 -2.49 13.52 -10.65
CA SER A 87 -1.31 14.34 -10.94
C SER A 87 0.04 13.75 -10.48
N GLY A 88 0.04 12.67 -9.69
CA GLY A 88 1.25 12.04 -9.15
C GLY A 88 1.87 12.80 -7.97
N MET A 89 3.10 12.45 -7.57
CA MET A 89 3.81 13.14 -6.47
C MET A 89 4.23 14.56 -6.87
N VAL A 90 3.95 15.54 -6.00
CA VAL A 90 4.43 16.93 -6.08
C VAL A 90 5.15 17.31 -4.77
N PRO A 91 5.95 18.39 -4.73
CA PRO A 91 6.47 18.89 -3.46
C PRO A 91 5.32 19.20 -2.49
N GLY A 92 5.45 18.77 -1.24
CA GLY A 92 4.41 18.83 -0.22
C GLY A 92 3.54 17.56 -0.13
N THR A 93 3.61 16.64 -1.09
CA THR A 93 2.89 15.35 -0.98
C THR A 93 3.41 14.55 0.23
N PRO A 94 2.54 14.07 1.13
CA PRO A 94 2.96 13.19 2.22
C PRO A 94 3.27 11.79 1.70
N VAL A 95 4.39 11.22 2.13
CA VAL A 95 4.89 9.92 1.68
C VAL A 95 5.43 9.08 2.83
N ARG A 96 5.33 7.76 2.69
CA ARG A 96 5.99 6.77 3.55
C ARG A 96 7.10 6.06 2.78
N ILE A 97 8.26 5.88 3.41
CA ILE A 97 9.35 5.11 2.83
C ILE A 97 9.08 3.61 3.03
N ILE A 98 9.03 2.85 1.94
CA ILE A 98 8.70 1.41 1.92
C ILE A 98 9.92 0.51 1.72
N ARG A 99 11.14 1.06 1.79
CA ARG A 99 12.40 0.31 1.68
C ARG A 99 13.43 0.79 2.71
N GLN A 100 14.36 -0.10 3.05
CA GLN A 100 15.53 0.27 3.84
C GLN A 100 16.38 1.35 3.13
N PRO A 101 17.15 2.15 3.88
CA PRO A 101 17.35 2.08 5.33
C PRO A 101 16.24 2.75 6.16
N TYR A 102 15.41 3.60 5.55
CA TYR A 102 14.41 4.40 6.25
C TYR A 102 13.01 3.77 6.25
N PHE A 103 12.92 2.44 6.23
CA PHE A 103 11.65 1.72 6.13
C PHE A 103 10.68 2.16 7.24
N GLY A 104 9.46 2.56 6.85
CA GLY A 104 8.40 3.03 7.74
C GLY A 104 8.49 4.52 8.11
N ALA A 105 9.56 5.23 7.77
CA ALA A 105 9.67 6.66 8.02
C ALA A 105 8.66 7.44 7.17
N ILE A 106 8.08 8.49 7.77
CA ILE A 106 7.09 9.37 7.16
C ILE A 106 7.71 10.76 6.98
N GLY A 107 7.31 11.44 5.91
CA GLY A 107 7.73 12.80 5.65
C GLY A 107 6.99 13.41 4.47
N LEU A 108 7.42 14.61 4.09
CA LEU A 108 6.88 15.36 2.96
C LEU A 108 7.89 15.38 1.80
N VAL A 109 7.40 15.27 0.58
CA VAL A 109 8.24 15.46 -0.61
C VAL A 109 8.78 16.89 -0.63
N LYS A 110 10.09 17.06 -0.50
CA LYS A 110 10.75 18.37 -0.55
C LYS A 110 11.08 18.76 -1.99
N PHE A 111 11.62 17.81 -2.76
CA PHE A 111 12.07 18.06 -4.12
C PHE A 111 11.92 16.82 -5.01
N LEU A 112 11.54 17.03 -6.27
CA LEU A 112 11.38 16.00 -7.30
C LEU A 112 12.30 16.33 -8.50
N PRO A 113 13.57 15.89 -8.48
CA PRO A 113 14.44 16.06 -9.62
C PRO A 113 13.84 15.42 -10.88
N VAL A 114 13.82 16.19 -11.98
CA VAL A 114 13.34 15.72 -13.29
C VAL A 114 14.34 14.73 -13.90
N GLU A 115 15.63 14.97 -13.64
CA GLU A 115 16.74 14.16 -14.15
C GLU A 115 16.94 12.90 -13.31
N ARG A 116 17.28 11.80 -13.97
CA ARG A 116 17.63 10.55 -13.28
C ARG A 116 18.97 10.71 -12.60
N GLN A 117 19.05 10.33 -11.32
CA GLN A 117 20.30 10.33 -10.57
C GLN A 117 20.88 8.92 -10.51
N GLN A 118 22.22 8.84 -10.47
CA GLN A 118 22.92 7.59 -10.25
C GLN A 118 22.84 7.25 -8.76
N VAL A 119 22.22 6.12 -8.42
CA VAL A 119 22.18 5.59 -7.05
C VAL A 119 23.37 4.65 -6.81
N GLU A 120 23.57 4.21 -5.56
CA GLU A 120 24.69 3.34 -5.16
C GLU A 120 24.82 2.07 -6.00
N SER A 121 23.73 1.58 -6.58
CA SER A 121 23.73 0.42 -7.50
C SER A 121 24.19 0.77 -8.93
N GLU A 122 24.82 1.94 -9.11
CA GLU A 122 25.26 2.54 -10.39
C GLU A 122 24.16 2.72 -11.44
N SER A 123 22.90 2.52 -11.05
CA SER A 123 21.73 2.59 -11.92
C SER A 123 21.15 4.00 -11.92
N TYR A 124 20.64 4.44 -13.06
CA TYR A 124 19.98 5.73 -13.20
C TYR A 124 18.49 5.60 -12.88
N VAL A 125 18.07 6.09 -11.73
CA VAL A 125 16.68 6.05 -11.28
C VAL A 125 16.15 7.44 -11.02
N ARG A 126 14.83 7.60 -11.10
CA ARG A 126 14.19 8.82 -10.63
C ARG A 126 14.17 8.79 -9.11
N VAL A 127 14.67 9.84 -8.49
CA VAL A 127 14.72 10.00 -7.03
C VAL A 127 13.76 11.12 -6.61
N LEU A 128 13.53 11.22 -5.31
CA LEU A 128 12.95 12.39 -4.65
C LEU A 128 13.70 12.65 -3.35
N ASP A 129 13.67 13.90 -2.90
CA ASP A 129 14.08 14.27 -1.56
C ASP A 129 12.84 14.32 -0.68
N VAL A 130 12.89 13.62 0.46
CA VAL A 130 11.84 13.60 1.47
C VAL A 130 12.39 14.27 2.72
N GLU A 131 11.66 15.25 3.24
CA GLU A 131 11.88 15.79 4.58
C GLU A 131 11.09 14.95 5.58
N LEU A 132 11.81 14.15 6.37
CA LEU A 132 11.24 13.28 7.39
C LEU A 132 10.72 14.10 8.57
N ASP A 133 9.82 13.51 9.35
CA ASP A 133 9.22 14.15 10.53
C ASP A 133 10.25 14.60 11.59
N ASP A 134 11.46 14.03 11.61
CA ASP A 134 12.56 14.44 12.48
C ASP A 134 13.37 15.63 11.95
N GLY A 135 12.99 16.18 10.79
CA GLY A 135 13.65 17.29 10.09
C GLY A 135 14.79 16.86 9.17
N THR A 136 15.13 15.57 9.11
CA THR A 136 16.19 15.05 8.23
C THR A 136 15.70 15.02 6.79
N VAL A 137 16.52 15.48 5.84
CA VAL A 137 16.24 15.34 4.40
C VAL A 137 16.99 14.12 3.86
N VAL A 138 16.25 13.20 3.24
CA VAL A 138 16.80 11.98 2.64
C VAL A 138 16.45 11.88 1.16
N THR A 139 17.40 11.47 0.34
CA THR A 139 17.18 11.20 -1.08
C THR A 139 16.91 9.71 -1.26
N VAL A 140 15.76 9.37 -1.86
CA VAL A 140 15.36 7.97 -2.10
C VAL A 140 14.82 7.78 -3.51
N PRO A 141 14.94 6.58 -4.11
CA PRO A 141 14.26 6.26 -5.36
C PRO A 141 12.75 6.48 -5.24
N ARG A 142 12.12 7.02 -6.29
CA ARG A 142 10.65 7.18 -6.35
C ARG A 142 9.89 5.88 -6.16
N ALA A 143 10.49 4.75 -6.52
CA ALA A 143 9.91 3.42 -6.32
C ALA A 143 9.95 2.94 -4.85
N ASN A 144 10.67 3.65 -3.99
CA ASN A 144 10.86 3.30 -2.58
C ASN A 144 9.95 4.11 -1.65
N VAL A 145 8.99 4.85 -2.19
CA VAL A 145 8.00 5.61 -1.44
C VAL A 145 6.58 5.27 -1.89
N GLU A 146 5.64 5.34 -0.97
CA GLU A 146 4.20 5.32 -1.24
C GLU A 146 3.59 6.66 -0.78
N ILE A 147 2.57 7.15 -1.49
CA ILE A 147 1.81 8.34 -1.07
C ILE A 147 0.94 7.95 0.11
N ILE A 148 0.88 8.80 1.13
CA ILE A 148 -0.05 8.64 2.24
C ILE A 148 -1.30 9.46 1.90
N GLU A 149 -2.46 8.81 1.84
CA GLU A 149 -3.75 9.49 1.73
C GLU A 149 -4.26 9.82 3.14
N GLU A 150 -4.69 11.07 3.32
CA GLU A 150 -5.44 11.52 4.51
C GLU A 150 -6.91 11.11 4.38
#